data_AF-A0A919M2Z2-F1
#
_entry.id   AF-A0A919M2Z2-F1
#
_cell.length_a   1.000
_cell.length_b   1.000
_cell.length_c   1.000
_cell.angle_alpha   90.00
_cell.angle_beta   90.00
_cell.angle_gamma   90.00
#
_symmetry.space_group_name_H-M   'P 1'
#
loop_
_entity.id
_entity.type
_entity.pdbx_description
1 polymer ?
#
loop_
_entity_poly.entity_id
_entity_poly.type
_entity_poly.pdbx_seq_one_letter_code
_entity_poly.pdbx_strand_id
1 'polypeptide(L)'
;MEQTLVISVALVILVVFLFLRSGRATLIPAVAVPVSLIGTFAAMYLCGFSLNNLSLMALTIATGFVVDDAIVVLENISRHLEAGMKPLQAALQGAARSALPCCR
;
A
#
# COMPACT_ATOMS: atom_id res chain seq x y z
N MET A 1 -4.54 9.59 28.25
CA MET A 1 -3.34 9.23 27.46
C MET A 1 -3.21 7.71 27.36
N GLU A 2 -3.53 6.96 28.43
CA GLU A 2 -3.51 5.49 28.39
C GLU A 2 -4.53 4.86 27.42
N GLN A 3 -5.75 5.39 27.33
CA GLN A 3 -6.78 4.78 26.48
C GLN A 3 -6.47 4.87 24.99
N THR A 4 -5.95 5.99 24.50
CA THR A 4 -5.57 6.16 23.09
C THR A 4 -4.48 5.18 22.69
N LEU A 5 -3.51 4.91 23.58
CA LEU A 5 -2.41 4.00 23.31
C LEU A 5 -2.89 2.55 23.24
N VAL A 6 -3.76 2.14 24.17
CA VAL A 6 -4.40 0.81 24.17
C VAL A 6 -5.26 0.62 22.92
N ILE A 7 -6.04 1.62 22.53
CA ILE A 7 -6.90 1.58 21.33
C ILE A 7 -6.05 1.47 20.06
N SER A 8 -4.96 2.23 19.94
CA SER A 8 -4.04 2.14 18.79
C SER A 8 -3.40 0.76 18.68
N VAL A 9 -2.91 0.20 19.78
CA VAL A 9 -2.29 -1.14 19.78
C VAL A 9 -3.33 -2.22 19.44
N ALA A 10 -4.53 -2.14 20.01
CA ALA A 10 -5.62 -3.08 19.71
C ALA A 10 -6.06 -3.01 18.24
N LEU A 11 -6.15 -1.79 17.68
CA LEU A 11 -6.52 -1.57 16.28
C LEU A 11 -5.49 -2.19 15.32
N VAL A 12 -4.19 -2.02 15.61
CA VAL A 12 -3.10 -2.61 14.82
C VAL A 12 -3.16 -4.14 14.85
N ILE A 13 -3.34 -4.74 16.02
CA ILE A 13 -3.45 -6.21 16.16
C ILE A 13 -4.68 -6.73 15.40
N LEU A 14 -5.82 -6.04 15.50
CA LEU A 14 -7.06 -6.42 14.82
C LEU A 14 -6.91 -6.35 13.29
N VAL A 15 -6.29 -5.29 12.76
CA VAL A 15 -5.98 -5.17 11.33
C VAL A 15 -5.08 -6.32 10.89
N VAL A 16 -3.97 -6.59 11.59
CA VAL A 16 -3.08 -7.70 11.22
C VAL A 16 -3.83 -9.05 11.23
N PHE A 17 -4.72 -9.27 12.20
CA PHE A 17 -5.48 -10.52 12.33
C PHE A 17 -6.56 -10.70 11.26
N LEU A 18 -7.27 -9.63 10.90
CA LEU A 18 -8.33 -9.66 9.89
C LEU A 18 -7.76 -9.92 8.48
N PHE A 19 -6.51 -9.49 8.26
CA PHE A 19 -5.76 -9.70 7.04
C PHE A 19 -5.32 -11.17 6.88
N LEU A 20 -4.81 -11.79 7.95
CA LEU A 20 -4.42 -13.22 7.95
C LEU A 20 -5.55 -14.18 7.54
N ARG A 21 -6.83 -13.75 7.51
CA ARG A 21 -8.00 -14.62 7.29
C ARG A 21 -8.59 -14.63 5.87
N SER A 22 -8.30 -13.67 4.98
CA SER A 22 -8.95 -13.56 3.64
C SER A 22 -7.95 -13.44 2.48
N GLY A 23 -6.80 -14.08 2.65
CA GLY A 23 -5.54 -13.43 2.40
C GLY A 23 -4.80 -13.65 1.08
N ARG A 24 -5.26 -13.14 -0.07
CA ARG A 24 -4.37 -13.10 -1.25
C ARG A 24 -4.46 -11.81 -2.06
N ALA A 25 -5.64 -11.42 -2.52
CA ALA A 25 -5.80 -10.27 -3.42
C ALA A 25 -6.14 -8.96 -2.70
N THR A 26 -6.86 -9.00 -1.58
CA THR A 26 -7.31 -7.78 -0.88
C THR A 26 -6.36 -7.33 0.23
N LEU A 27 -5.41 -8.19 0.61
CA LEU A 27 -4.40 -7.93 1.64
C LEU A 27 -3.46 -6.76 1.31
N ILE A 28 -3.05 -6.68 0.05
CA ILE A 28 -1.97 -5.78 -0.35
C ILE A 28 -2.38 -4.31 -0.22
N PRO A 29 -3.48 -3.84 -0.84
CA PRO A 29 -3.87 -2.44 -0.72
C PRO A 29 -4.21 -2.05 0.72
N ALA A 30 -4.80 -2.96 1.48
CA ALA A 30 -5.32 -2.60 2.78
C ALA A 30 -4.22 -2.54 3.89
N VAL A 31 -3.04 -3.14 3.68
CA VAL A 31 -1.82 -2.88 4.50
C VAL A 31 -1.02 -1.70 3.92
N ALA A 32 -0.97 -1.57 2.60
CA ALA A 32 -0.22 -0.51 1.94
C ALA A 32 -0.72 0.89 2.33
N VAL A 33 -2.04 1.10 2.41
CA VAL A 33 -2.65 2.39 2.80
C VAL A 33 -2.24 2.86 4.21
N PRO A 34 -2.41 2.06 5.28
CA PRO A 34 -2.00 2.50 6.62
C PRO A 34 -0.48 2.68 6.73
N VAL A 35 0.32 1.82 6.07
CA VAL A 35 1.78 1.95 6.06
C VAL A 35 2.24 3.25 5.35
N SER A 36 1.63 3.61 4.21
CA SER A 36 1.98 4.83 3.48
C SER A 36 1.62 6.10 4.26
N LEU A 37 0.48 6.10 4.96
CA LEU A 37 0.08 7.18 5.85
C LEU A 37 1.04 7.35 7.03
N ILE A 38 1.38 6.25 7.73
CA ILE A 38 2.34 6.29 8.84
C ILE A 38 3.71 6.79 8.38
N GLY A 39 4.20 6.28 7.24
CA GLY A 39 5.48 6.70 6.66
C GLY A 39 5.49 8.18 6.29
N THR A 40 4.40 8.69 5.72
CA THR A 40 4.31 10.10 5.33
C THR A 40 4.24 11.03 6.54
N PHE A 41 3.46 10.67 7.57
CA PHE A 41 3.44 11.43 8.83
C PHE A 41 4.78 11.41 9.55
N ALA A 42 5.50 10.28 9.54
CA ALA A 42 6.84 10.18 10.10
C ALA A 42 7.85 11.07 9.36
N ALA A 43 7.81 11.09 8.03
CA ALA A 43 8.66 11.94 7.20
C ALA A 43 8.35 13.43 7.39
N MET A 44 7.07 13.82 7.44
CA MET A 44 6.67 15.20 7.74
C MET A 44 7.13 15.66 9.12
N TYR A 45 7.04 14.79 10.13
CA TYR A 45 7.51 15.09 11.48
C TYR A 45 9.02 15.33 11.52
N LEU A 46 9.82 14.52 10.81
CA LEU A 46 11.28 14.69 10.71
C LEU A 46 11.67 15.98 9.97
N CYS A 47 10.93 16.35 8.93
CA CYS A 47 11.16 17.59 8.17
C CYS A 47 10.54 18.83 8.83
N GLY A 48 9.83 18.70 9.96
CA GLY A 48 9.17 19.81 10.65
C GLY A 48 8.02 20.43 9.84
N PHE A 49 7.46 19.72 8.87
CA PHE A 49 6.35 20.22 8.06
C PHE A 49 5.04 20.21 8.86
N SER A 50 4.32 21.32 8.80
CA SER A 50 3.04 21.48 9.48
C SER A 50 1.89 20.96 8.62
N LEU A 51 0.99 20.18 9.23
CA LEU A 51 -0.21 19.68 8.56
C LEU A 51 -1.19 20.83 8.31
N ASN A 52 -1.38 21.15 7.03
CA ASN A 52 -2.34 22.14 6.56
C ASN A 52 -3.19 21.56 5.41
N ASN A 53 -4.21 22.31 4.98
CA ASN A 53 -5.13 21.85 3.93
C ASN A 53 -4.43 21.55 2.59
N LEU A 54 -3.37 22.30 2.25
CA LEU A 54 -2.55 22.00 1.06
C LEU A 54 -1.84 20.65 1.20
N SER A 55 -1.27 20.37 2.37
CA SER A 55 -0.57 19.11 2.66
C SER A 55 -1.54 17.91 2.68
N LEU A 56 -2.76 18.09 3.20
CA LEU A 56 -3.80 17.07 3.19
C LEU A 56 -4.28 16.74 1.77
N MET A 57 -4.48 17.74 0.91
CA MET A 57 -4.76 17.51 -0.52
C MET A 57 -3.61 16.77 -1.21
N ALA A 58 -2.37 17.20 -0.98
CA ALA A 58 -1.19 16.54 -1.55
C ALA A 58 -1.06 15.09 -1.09
N LEU A 59 -1.26 14.83 0.20
CA LEU A 59 -1.23 13.49 0.80
C LEU A 59 -2.28 12.57 0.18
N THR A 60 -3.48 13.09 -0.09
CA THR A 60 -4.58 12.32 -0.68
C THR A 60 -4.24 11.89 -2.11
N ILE A 61 -3.71 12.80 -2.93
CA ILE A 61 -3.29 12.51 -4.31
C ILE A 61 -2.11 11.53 -4.32
N ALA A 62 -1.10 11.77 -3.48
CA ALA A 62 0.08 10.92 -3.40
C ALA A 62 -0.28 9.48 -2.95
N THR A 63 -1.17 9.35 -1.95
CA THR A 63 -1.65 8.04 -1.50
C THR A 63 -2.41 7.31 -2.60
N GLY A 64 -3.26 8.01 -3.36
CA GLY A 64 -3.98 7.44 -4.50
C GLY A 64 -3.04 6.86 -5.55
N PHE A 65 -2.02 7.62 -5.97
CA PHE A 65 -1.08 7.19 -7.00
C PHE A 65 -0.28 5.94 -6.59
N VAL A 66 0.17 5.87 -5.34
CA VAL A 66 0.90 4.69 -4.81
C VAL A 66 0.01 3.46 -4.75
N VAL A 67 -1.26 3.63 -4.37
CA VAL A 67 -2.22 2.53 -4.26
C VAL A 67 -2.63 2.03 -5.65
N ASP A 68 -2.84 2.93 -6.61
CA ASP A 68 -3.18 2.56 -7.99
C ASP A 68 -2.06 1.72 -8.63
N ASP A 69 -0.80 2.10 -8.47
CA ASP A 69 0.35 1.32 -8.98
C ASP A 69 0.39 -0.08 -8.34
N ALA A 70 0.22 -0.14 -7.01
CA ALA A 70 0.19 -1.41 -6.29
C ALA A 70 -0.99 -2.32 -6.71
N ILE A 71 -2.16 -1.74 -7.00
CA ILE A 71 -3.34 -2.47 -7.47
C ILE A 71 -3.10 -3.01 -8.90
N VAL A 72 -2.57 -2.20 -9.81
CA VAL A 72 -2.30 -2.61 -11.20
C VAL A 72 -1.33 -3.80 -11.26
N VAL A 73 -0.25 -3.75 -10.47
CA VAL A 73 0.73 -4.86 -10.41
C VAL A 73 0.09 -6.13 -9.84
N LEU A 74 -0.73 -5.99 -8.79
CA LEU A 74 -1.43 -7.13 -8.19
C LEU A 74 -2.46 -7.75 -9.14
N GLU A 75 -3.25 -6.94 -9.82
CA GLU A 75 -4.24 -7.42 -10.78
C GLU A 75 -3.56 -8.14 -11.94
N ASN A 76 -2.39 -7.65 -12.38
CA ASN A 76 -1.59 -8.35 -13.37
C ASN A 76 -1.09 -9.71 -12.86
N ILE A 77 -0.65 -9.81 -11.60
CA ILE A 77 -0.20 -11.07 -11.00
C ILE A 77 -1.36 -12.06 -10.82
N SER A 78 -2.51 -11.61 -10.32
CA SER A 78 -3.68 -12.47 -10.10
C SER A 78 -4.22 -13.02 -11.42
N ARG A 79 -4.31 -12.18 -12.46
CA ARG A 79 -4.74 -12.57 -13.81
C ARG A 79 -3.80 -13.61 -14.43
N HIS A 80 -2.49 -13.47 -14.23
CA HIS A 80 -1.51 -14.44 -14.73
C HIS A 80 -1.47 -15.74 -13.92
N LEU A 81 -1.79 -15.70 -12.62
CA LEU A 81 -1.98 -16.88 -11.77
C LEU A 81 -3.21 -17.70 -12.19
N GLU A 82 -4.32 -17.04 -12.55
CA GLU A 82 -5.53 -17.70 -13.08
C GLU A 82 -5.31 -18.30 -14.47
N ALA A 83 -4.41 -17.71 -15.28
CA ALA A 83 -3.98 -18.26 -16.57
C ALA A 83 -3.03 -19.49 -16.45
N GLY A 84 -2.74 -19.97 -15.23
CA GLY A 84 -1.94 -21.18 -14.99
C GLY A 84 -0.41 -20.97 -14.99
N MET A 85 0.06 -19.72 -15.01
CA MET A 85 1.50 -19.42 -14.93
C MET A 85 2.02 -19.44 -13.48
N LYS A 86 3.25 -19.91 -13.29
CA LYS A 86 3.91 -19.94 -11.98
C LYS A 86 4.11 -18.50 -11.45
N PRO A 87 3.86 -18.23 -10.15
CA PRO A 87 3.90 -16.88 -9.56
C PRO A 87 5.21 -16.13 -9.82
N LEU A 88 6.34 -16.85 -9.88
CA LEU A 88 7.65 -16.27 -10.14
C LEU A 88 7.80 -15.74 -11.58
N GLN A 89 7.23 -16.42 -12.57
CA GLN A 89 7.23 -15.96 -13.96
C GLN A 89 6.27 -14.77 -14.15
N ALA A 90 5.12 -14.79 -13.49
CA ALA A 90 4.16 -13.68 -13.53
C ALA A 90 4.76 -12.39 -12.92
N ALA A 91 5.49 -12.49 -11.81
CA ALA A 91 6.16 -11.36 -11.18
C ALA A 91 7.27 -10.77 -12.06
N LEU A 92 8.10 -11.63 -12.67
CA LEU A 92 9.17 -11.20 -13.59
C LEU A 92 8.61 -10.51 -14.84
N GLN A 93 7.53 -11.04 -15.42
CA GLN A 93 6.93 -10.48 -16.63
C GLN A 93 6.12 -9.20 -16.35
N GLY A 94 5.51 -9.09 -15.17
CA GLY A 94 4.87 -7.86 -14.69
C GLY A 94 5.88 -6.73 -14.45
N ALA A 95 6.97 -7.01 -13.74
CA ALA A 95 8.04 -6.03 -13.51
C ALA A 95 8.68 -5.55 -14.82
N ALA A 96 8.90 -6.46 -15.78
CA ALA A 96 9.41 -6.10 -17.11
C ALA A 96 8.46 -5.16 -17.86
N ARG A 97 7.14 -5.29 -17.71
CA ARG A 97 6.16 -4.47 -18.43
C ARG A 97 5.94 -3.11 -17.80
N SER A 98 5.98 -3.00 -16.47
CA SER A 98 5.85 -1.74 -15.73
C SER A 98 7.10 -0.86 -15.78
N ALA A 99 8.28 -1.42 -16.05
CA ALA A 99 9.55 -0.69 -16.09
C ALA A 99 9.86 0.00 -17.43
N LEU A 100 9.17 -0.37 -18.51
CA LEU A 100 9.47 0.11 -19.87
C LEU A 100 8.97 1.52 -20.26
N PRO A 101 8.00 2.19 -19.60
CA PRO A 101 7.60 3.54 -20.02
C PRO A 101 8.54 4.64 -19.51
N CYS A 102 9.41 4.38 -18.52
CA CYS A 102 10.35 5.39 -18.01
C CYS A 102 11.65 5.53 -18.83
N CYS A 103 11.84 4.73 -19.89
CA CYS A 103 13.04 4.78 -20.75
C CYS A 103 12.72 5.13 -22.21
N ARG A 104 11.56 5.75 -22.48
CA ARG A 104 11.21 6.31 -23.79
C ARG A 104 10.56 7.67 -23.62
#